data_AF-A0A7G6DZX6-F1
#
_entry.id   AF-A0A7G6DZX6-F1
#
_cell.length_a   1.000
_cell.length_b   1.000
_cell.length_c   1.000
_cell.angle_alpha   90.00
_cell.angle_beta   90.00
_cell.angle_gamma   90.00
#
_symmetry.space_group_name_H-M   'P 1'
#
loop_
_entity.id
_entity.type
_entity.pdbx_description
1 polymer ?
#
loop_
_entity_poly.entity_id
_entity_poly.type
_entity_poly.pdbx_seq_one_letter_code
_entity_poly.pdbx_strand_id
1 'polypeptide(L)'
;MDMSSQGGHANSTGGTLEKSVVGALTSKGFQVVPYRKWIKCPKNYGNELLLTNAPYKTIYNHSGNSEFLLLSNKYNMRIRIECKWQQSAGSVDEKFPYLYLNAVEVMPEAEIIIIVDGGGYKKGAVEWLKSAAAEKKYIKTNNPKKIRIMNLSEFLVWVNTTFR
;
A
#
# COMPACT_ATOMS: atom_id res chain seq x y z
N MET A 1 -32.47 -13.31 15.07
CA MET A 1 -31.84 -13.37 13.75
C MET A 1 -31.11 -12.06 13.57
N ASP A 2 -29.79 -12.11 13.69
CA ASP A 2 -28.94 -10.92 13.72
C ASP A 2 -28.62 -10.51 12.28
N MET A 3 -29.06 -9.31 11.86
CA MET A 3 -28.66 -8.73 10.57
C MET A 3 -27.25 -8.15 10.72
N SER A 4 -26.22 -8.98 10.60
CA SER A 4 -24.87 -8.48 10.35
C SER A 4 -24.83 -7.89 8.94
N SER A 5 -24.75 -6.56 8.86
CA SER A 5 -24.67 -5.86 7.58
C SER A 5 -23.37 -6.25 6.86
N GLN A 6 -23.45 -6.49 5.55
CA GLN A 6 -22.29 -6.85 4.69
C GLN A 6 -21.10 -5.89 4.85
N GLY A 7 -21.32 -4.64 5.27
CA GLY A 7 -20.27 -3.65 5.55
C GLY A 7 -19.42 -3.95 6.80
N GLY A 8 -19.96 -4.58 7.83
CA GLY A 8 -19.22 -4.92 9.06
C GLY A 8 -18.18 -6.02 8.83
N HIS A 9 -18.52 -7.05 8.06
CA HIS A 9 -17.60 -8.12 7.67
C HIS A 9 -16.51 -7.64 6.69
N ALA A 10 -16.84 -6.68 5.80
CA ALA A 10 -15.86 -6.06 4.91
C ALA A 10 -14.82 -5.23 5.69
N ASN A 11 -15.22 -4.50 6.74
CA ASN A 11 -14.28 -3.76 7.61
C ASN A 11 -13.38 -4.68 8.45
N SER A 12 -13.90 -5.81 8.96
CA SER A 12 -13.09 -6.76 9.72
C SER A 12 -12.06 -7.52 8.87
N THR A 13 -12.39 -7.79 7.60
CA THR A 13 -11.53 -8.53 6.64
C THR A 13 -10.55 -7.62 5.91
N GLY A 14 -10.93 -6.38 5.58
CA GLY A 14 -10.01 -5.36 5.04
C GLY A 14 -8.83 -5.07 5.97
N GLY A 15 -9.08 -5.06 7.29
CA GLY A 15 -8.03 -4.92 8.29
C GLY A 15 -7.08 -6.13 8.37
N THR A 16 -7.43 -7.31 7.85
CA THR A 16 -6.55 -8.48 7.93
C THR A 16 -5.28 -8.29 7.11
N LEU A 17 -5.39 -7.78 5.87
CA LEU A 17 -4.23 -7.53 5.02
C LEU A 17 -3.28 -6.50 5.66
N GLU A 18 -3.83 -5.40 6.17
CA GLU A 18 -3.08 -4.37 6.88
C GLU A 18 -2.40 -4.91 8.15
N LYS A 19 -3.11 -5.73 8.94
CA LYS A 19 -2.54 -6.40 10.13
C LYS A 19 -1.40 -7.34 9.76
N SER A 20 -1.49 -8.06 8.64
CA SER A 20 -0.41 -8.91 8.16
C SER A 20 0.81 -8.09 7.74
N VAL A 21 0.62 -6.95 7.06
CA VAL A 21 1.73 -6.02 6.72
C VAL A 21 2.39 -5.48 7.98
N VAL A 22 1.59 -5.02 8.95
CA VAL A 22 2.07 -4.56 10.25
C VAL A 22 2.84 -5.66 10.97
N GLY A 23 2.29 -6.88 11.07
CA GLY A 23 2.93 -8.02 11.73
C GLY A 23 4.28 -8.37 11.08
N ALA A 24 4.32 -8.40 9.74
CA ALA A 24 5.54 -8.71 9.01
C ALA A 24 6.64 -7.68 9.28
N LEU A 25 6.34 -6.38 9.22
CA LEU A 25 7.33 -5.33 9.41
C LEU A 25 7.73 -5.13 10.88
N THR A 26 6.78 -5.25 11.81
CA THR A 26 7.09 -5.21 13.26
C THR A 26 8.00 -6.36 13.68
N SER A 27 7.83 -7.56 13.09
CA SER A 27 8.76 -8.69 13.31
C SER A 27 10.20 -8.38 12.85
N LYS A 28 10.38 -7.37 12.00
CA LYS A 28 11.69 -6.86 11.53
C LYS A 28 12.17 -5.62 12.30
N GLY A 29 11.50 -5.25 13.38
CA GLY A 29 11.89 -4.14 14.24
C GLY A 29 11.34 -2.78 13.81
N PHE A 30 10.42 -2.71 12.84
CA PHE A 30 9.79 -1.45 12.46
C PHE A 30 8.78 -1.00 13.52
N GLN A 31 8.87 0.25 13.94
CA GLN A 31 7.92 0.88 14.84
C GLN A 31 6.72 1.44 14.05
N VAL A 32 5.50 1.03 14.42
CA VAL A 32 4.28 1.55 13.79
C VAL A 32 3.88 2.87 14.44
N VAL A 33 3.74 3.94 13.65
CA VAL A 33 3.44 5.29 14.15
C VAL A 33 2.44 6.00 13.23
N PRO A 34 1.38 6.66 13.74
CA PRO A 34 0.56 7.51 12.88
C PRO A 34 1.38 8.66 12.27
N TYR A 35 1.31 8.88 10.96
CA TYR A 35 2.05 9.94 10.26
C TYR A 35 1.86 11.31 10.95
N ARG A 36 0.62 11.63 11.33
CA ARG A 36 0.27 12.88 12.03
C ARG A 36 0.97 13.09 13.37
N LYS A 37 1.41 12.01 14.04
CA LYS A 37 2.18 12.08 15.29
C LYS A 37 3.66 12.21 14.99
N TRP A 38 4.16 11.46 14.01
CA TRP A 38 5.55 11.52 13.57
C TRP A 38 5.93 12.92 13.07
N ILE A 39 5.13 13.51 12.18
CA ILE A 39 5.44 14.79 11.53
C ILE A 39 5.57 15.96 12.51
N LYS A 40 4.95 15.88 13.70
CA LYS A 40 5.05 16.91 14.74
C LYS A 40 6.41 16.91 15.44
N CYS A 41 6.97 15.72 15.67
CA CYS A 41 8.24 15.55 16.39
C CYS A 41 9.01 14.33 15.85
N PRO A 42 9.57 14.37 14.62
CA PRO A 42 10.24 13.21 14.02
C PRO A 42 11.40 12.67 14.86
N LYS A 43 12.13 13.56 15.55
CA LYS A 43 13.26 13.25 16.44
C LYS A 43 12.93 12.35 17.63
N ASN A 44 11.65 12.17 17.96
CA ASN A 44 11.21 11.32 19.08
C ASN A 44 11.08 9.84 18.70
N TYR A 45 11.30 9.50 17.44
CA TYR A 45 11.11 8.15 16.91
C TYR A 45 12.42 7.58 16.39
N GLY A 46 12.49 6.26 16.28
CA GLY A 46 13.60 5.57 15.64
C GLY A 46 13.63 5.78 14.12
N ASN A 47 14.54 5.08 13.46
CA ASN A 47 14.77 5.23 12.02
C ASN A 47 14.08 4.17 11.15
N GLU A 48 13.51 3.13 11.78
CA GLU A 48 12.81 2.03 11.11
C GLU A 48 11.32 2.17 11.46
N LEU A 49 10.57 2.86 10.61
CA LEU A 49 9.19 3.27 10.89
C LEU A 49 8.24 2.72 9.84
N LEU A 50 7.07 2.27 10.31
CA LEU A 50 5.90 2.06 9.47
C LEU A 50 4.87 3.13 9.82
N LEU A 51 4.85 4.21 9.03
CA LEU A 51 3.93 5.31 9.28
C LEU A 51 2.54 4.97 8.75
N THR A 52 1.50 5.10 9.57
CA THR A 52 0.10 4.86 9.13
C THR A 52 -0.58 6.14 8.69
N ASN A 53 -1.54 6.03 7.76
CA ASN A 53 -2.33 7.16 7.24
C ASN A 53 -1.45 8.26 6.63
N ALA A 54 -0.55 7.88 5.72
CA ALA A 54 0.40 8.80 5.09
C ALA A 54 -0.30 9.67 4.03
N PRO A 55 -0.37 11.00 4.21
CA PRO A 55 -1.16 11.86 3.33
C PRO A 55 -0.52 12.02 1.95
N TYR A 56 -1.35 12.32 0.96
CA TYR A 56 -0.99 12.85 -0.34
C TYR A 56 -2.18 13.64 -0.93
N LYS A 57 -1.94 14.40 -2.00
CA LYS A 57 -3.00 15.04 -2.78
C LYS A 57 -3.31 14.16 -3.98
N THR A 58 -4.58 13.81 -4.19
CA THR A 58 -4.95 12.92 -5.29
C THR A 58 -4.90 13.63 -6.64
N ILE A 59 -4.97 12.87 -7.73
CA ILE A 59 -5.09 13.40 -9.10
C ILE A 59 -6.36 14.25 -9.31
N TYR A 60 -7.33 14.18 -8.40
CA TYR A 60 -8.54 15.01 -8.38
C TYR A 60 -8.43 16.20 -7.42
N ASN A 61 -7.23 16.51 -6.94
CA ASN A 61 -6.95 17.69 -6.13
C ASN A 61 -7.60 17.70 -4.74
N HIS A 62 -8.07 16.55 -4.23
CA HIS A 62 -8.55 16.39 -2.85
C HIS A 62 -7.52 15.66 -1.98
N SER A 63 -7.74 15.67 -0.65
CA SER A 63 -6.92 14.92 0.30
C SER A 63 -7.13 13.42 0.14
N GLY A 64 -6.04 12.66 0.16
CA GLY A 64 -6.03 11.20 0.23
C GLY A 64 -4.96 10.73 1.22
N ASN A 65 -5.14 9.52 1.75
CA ASN A 65 -4.17 8.88 2.63
C ASN A 65 -3.87 7.48 2.08
N SER A 66 -2.59 7.10 2.09
CA SER A 66 -2.20 5.70 1.92
C SER A 66 -2.24 4.99 3.25
N GLU A 67 -2.45 3.68 3.23
CA GLU A 67 -2.43 2.87 4.44
C GLU A 67 -1.08 3.00 5.16
N PHE A 68 0.03 2.91 4.42
CA PHE A 68 1.36 3.04 5.02
C PHE A 68 2.41 3.83 4.22
N LEU A 69 3.40 4.35 4.95
CA LEU A 69 4.69 4.82 4.46
C LEU A 69 5.81 4.18 5.30
N LEU A 70 6.58 3.30 4.67
CA LEU A 70 7.75 2.65 5.27
C LEU A 70 8.95 3.58 5.14
N LEU A 71 9.61 3.85 6.26
CA LEU A 71 10.87 4.58 6.34
C LEU A 71 11.92 3.66 6.96
N SER A 72 13.07 3.56 6.30
CA SER A 72 14.22 2.85 6.81
C SER A 72 15.49 3.60 6.48
N ASN A 73 16.24 4.01 7.51
CA ASN A 73 17.57 4.55 7.27
C ASN A 73 18.57 3.43 7.01
N LYS A 74 18.46 2.29 7.73
CA LYS A 74 19.39 1.16 7.59
C LYS A 74 19.46 0.67 6.14
N TYR A 75 18.31 0.61 5.45
CA TYR A 75 18.22 0.13 4.07
C TYR A 75 18.06 1.25 3.04
N ASN A 76 18.14 2.52 3.46
CA ASN A 76 17.92 3.70 2.61
C ASN A 76 16.59 3.60 1.81
N MET A 77 15.50 3.28 2.51
CA MET A 77 14.19 3.06 1.90
C MET A 77 13.17 4.09 2.38
N ARG A 78 12.38 4.58 1.41
CA ARG A 78 11.17 5.36 1.63
C ARG A 78 10.11 4.87 0.64
N ILE A 79 9.23 3.99 1.11
CA ILE A 79 8.31 3.22 0.26
C ILE A 79 6.88 3.48 0.71
N ARG A 80 6.03 3.92 -0.20
CA ARG A 80 4.58 4.00 0.05
C ARG A 80 3.93 2.65 -0.20
N ILE A 81 3.03 2.22 0.69
CA ILE A 81 2.37 0.92 0.59
C ILE A 81 0.86 1.13 0.59
N GLU A 82 0.21 0.53 -0.41
CA GLU A 82 -1.24 0.49 -0.57
C GLU A 82 -1.74 -0.94 -0.40
N CYS A 83 -2.79 -1.16 0.38
CA CYS A 83 -3.38 -2.47 0.61
C CYS A 83 -4.78 -2.54 0.00
N LYS A 84 -5.04 -3.55 -0.83
CA LYS A 84 -6.35 -3.78 -1.46
C LYS A 84 -6.74 -5.24 -1.31
N TRP A 85 -7.66 -5.51 -0.38
CA TRP A 85 -8.23 -6.84 -0.14
C TRP A 85 -9.65 -6.95 -0.70
N GLN A 86 -9.94 -8.02 -1.45
CA GLN A 86 -11.31 -8.36 -1.84
C GLN A 86 -11.48 -9.88 -1.93
N GLN A 87 -12.41 -10.43 -1.14
CA GLN A 87 -12.66 -11.88 -1.05
C GLN A 87 -13.81 -12.39 -1.93
N SER A 88 -14.73 -11.50 -2.34
CA SER A 88 -15.90 -11.85 -3.14
C SER A 88 -15.96 -10.98 -4.39
N ALA A 89 -16.52 -11.51 -5.47
CA ALA A 89 -16.66 -10.76 -6.72
C ALA A 89 -17.39 -9.42 -6.52
N GLY A 90 -16.96 -8.39 -7.26
CA GLY A 90 -17.47 -7.03 -7.13
C GLY A 90 -16.74 -6.06 -8.07
N SER A 91 -16.99 -4.76 -7.91
CA SER A 91 -16.45 -3.70 -8.77
C SER A 91 -15.35 -2.85 -8.12
N VAL A 92 -14.81 -3.26 -6.95
CA VAL A 92 -13.72 -2.49 -6.32
C VAL A 92 -12.49 -2.41 -7.23
N ASP A 93 -12.25 -3.46 -8.04
CA ASP A 93 -11.19 -3.48 -9.06
C ASP A 93 -11.29 -2.37 -10.12
N GLU A 94 -12.48 -1.81 -10.36
CA GLU A 94 -12.66 -0.69 -11.31
C GLU A 94 -11.90 0.57 -10.87
N LYS A 95 -11.49 0.63 -9.59
CA LYS A 95 -10.69 1.73 -9.03
C LYS A 95 -9.18 1.53 -9.19
N PHE A 96 -8.71 0.40 -9.72
CA PHE A 96 -7.28 0.17 -9.94
C PHE A 96 -6.62 1.21 -10.87
N PRO A 97 -7.24 1.68 -11.97
CA PRO A 97 -6.68 2.77 -12.76
C PRO A 97 -6.52 4.07 -11.97
N TYR A 98 -7.49 4.40 -11.12
CA TYR A 98 -7.39 5.57 -10.24
C TYR A 98 -6.25 5.43 -9.24
N LEU A 99 -6.13 4.28 -8.56
CA LEU A 99 -5.02 3.99 -7.64
C LEU A 99 -3.67 4.09 -8.34
N TYR A 100 -3.56 3.46 -9.51
CA TYR A 100 -2.33 3.44 -10.30
C TYR A 100 -1.93 4.85 -10.77
N LEU A 101 -2.87 5.64 -11.30
CA LEU A 101 -2.59 7.01 -11.72
C LEU A 101 -2.21 7.91 -10.54
N ASN A 102 -2.79 7.71 -9.34
CA ASN A 102 -2.30 8.40 -8.15
C ASN A 102 -0.83 8.05 -7.83
N ALA A 103 -0.47 6.77 -7.94
CA ALA A 103 0.89 6.30 -7.74
C ALA A 103 1.88 6.90 -8.76
N VAL A 104 1.47 7.00 -10.02
CA VAL A 104 2.27 7.57 -11.10
C VAL A 104 2.46 9.07 -10.95
N GLU A 105 1.36 9.81 -10.76
CA GLU A 105 1.33 11.27 -10.96
C GLU A 105 1.61 12.07 -9.68
N VAL A 106 1.11 11.63 -8.52
CA VAL A 106 0.99 12.51 -7.33
C VAL A 106 1.52 11.92 -6.02
N MET A 107 1.65 10.60 -5.89
CA MET A 107 2.29 10.02 -4.70
C MET A 107 3.78 10.39 -4.70
N PRO A 108 4.30 11.03 -3.63
CA PRO A 108 5.61 11.67 -3.66
C PRO A 108 6.77 10.67 -3.65
N GLU A 109 6.58 9.48 -3.08
CA GLU A 109 7.63 8.47 -2.98
C GLU A 109 7.99 7.86 -4.34
N ALA A 110 9.29 7.64 -4.57
CA ALA A 110 9.79 7.05 -5.82
C ALA A 110 9.46 5.55 -5.92
N GLU A 111 9.41 4.84 -4.79
CA GLU A 111 9.00 3.43 -4.75
C GLU A 111 7.63 3.28 -4.08
N ILE A 112 6.76 2.51 -4.74
CA ILE A 112 5.39 2.25 -4.30
C ILE A 112 5.14 0.75 -4.41
N ILE A 113 4.59 0.15 -3.35
CA ILE A 113 4.13 -1.23 -3.35
C ILE A 113 2.61 -1.21 -3.23
N ILE A 114 1.92 -1.85 -4.17
CA ILE A 114 0.48 -2.09 -4.09
C ILE A 114 0.28 -3.59 -3.84
N ILE A 115 -0.28 -3.91 -2.68
CA ILE A 115 -0.56 -5.27 -2.26
C ILE A 115 -2.02 -5.60 -2.60
N VAL A 116 -2.23 -6.58 -3.48
CA VAL A 116 -3.55 -7.00 -3.96
C VAL A 116 -3.76 -8.47 -3.61
N ASP A 117 -4.78 -8.77 -2.79
CA ASP A 117 -5.06 -10.14 -2.35
C ASP A 117 -6.56 -10.37 -2.04
N GLY A 118 -6.91 -11.61 -1.68
CA GLY A 118 -8.26 -12.07 -1.33
C GLY A 118 -8.95 -12.87 -2.44
N GLY A 119 -8.43 -12.84 -3.67
CA GLY A 119 -8.90 -13.69 -4.78
C GLY A 119 -10.26 -13.31 -5.40
N GLY A 120 -10.96 -12.31 -4.87
CA GLY A 120 -12.28 -11.88 -5.36
C GLY A 120 -12.27 -10.88 -6.50
N TYR A 121 -11.10 -10.35 -6.90
CA TYR A 121 -10.99 -9.40 -8.01
C TYR A 121 -11.16 -10.07 -9.36
N LYS A 122 -11.69 -9.33 -10.35
CA LYS A 122 -11.69 -9.80 -11.74
C LYS A 122 -10.25 -10.00 -12.22
N LYS A 123 -9.97 -11.19 -12.80
CA LYS A 123 -8.64 -11.57 -13.32
C LYS A 123 -8.04 -10.50 -14.23
N GLY A 124 -8.83 -10.01 -15.20
CA GLY A 124 -8.36 -8.99 -16.15
C GLY A 124 -7.98 -7.65 -15.51
N ALA A 125 -8.59 -7.28 -14.37
CA ALA A 125 -8.23 -6.04 -13.68
C ALA A 125 -6.89 -6.17 -12.92
N VAL A 126 -6.65 -7.32 -12.29
CA VAL A 126 -5.37 -7.62 -11.64
C VAL A 126 -4.25 -7.72 -12.68
N GLU A 127 -4.51 -8.39 -13.81
CA GLU A 127 -3.57 -8.49 -14.93
C GLU A 127 -3.25 -7.11 -15.51
N TRP A 128 -4.28 -6.29 -15.75
CA TRP A 128 -4.09 -4.92 -16.21
C TRP A 128 -3.19 -4.11 -15.27
N LEU A 129 -3.40 -4.19 -13.96
CA LEU A 129 -2.61 -3.44 -12.97
C LEU A 129 -1.15 -3.91 -12.96
N LYS A 130 -0.92 -5.22 -13.05
CA LYS A 130 0.43 -5.82 -13.16
C LYS A 130 1.14 -5.39 -14.44
N SER A 131 0.47 -5.46 -15.58
CA SER A 131 1.01 -5.03 -16.88
C SER A 131 1.30 -3.53 -16.89
N ALA A 132 0.39 -2.69 -16.39
CA ALA A 132 0.60 -1.25 -16.31
C ALA A 132 1.87 -0.90 -15.50
N ALA A 133 2.06 -1.55 -14.35
CA ALA A 133 3.27 -1.36 -13.54
C ALA A 133 4.54 -1.87 -14.25
N ALA A 134 4.50 -3.05 -14.87
CA ALA A 134 5.65 -3.64 -15.56
C ALA A 134 6.07 -2.84 -16.81
N GLU A 135 5.11 -2.40 -17.59
CA GLU A 135 5.31 -1.60 -18.81
C GLU A 135 5.53 -0.11 -18.52
N LYS A 136 5.49 0.29 -17.23
CA LYS A 136 5.60 1.69 -16.79
C LYS A 136 4.60 2.61 -17.49
N LYS A 137 3.38 2.11 -17.70
CA LYS A 137 2.32 2.84 -18.40
C LYS A 137 2.09 4.22 -17.76
N TYR A 138 2.01 5.27 -18.56
CA TYR A 138 1.85 6.67 -18.12
C TYR A 138 3.03 7.27 -17.32
N ILE A 139 4.05 6.51 -16.96
CA ILE A 139 5.25 7.06 -16.30
C ILE A 139 6.08 7.77 -17.37
N LYS A 140 6.28 9.08 -17.20
CA LYS A 140 7.09 9.91 -18.12
C LYS A 140 8.53 9.41 -18.19
N THR A 141 9.14 9.53 -19.37
CA THR A 141 10.57 9.28 -19.59
C THR A 141 11.39 10.06 -18.56
N ASN A 142 12.35 9.39 -17.91
CA ASN A 142 13.18 9.89 -16.80
C ASN A 142 12.52 10.04 -15.42
N ASN A 143 11.24 9.68 -15.25
CA ASN A 143 10.66 9.59 -13.91
C ASN A 143 11.17 8.31 -13.21
N PRO A 144 11.82 8.40 -12.03
CA PRO A 144 12.37 7.25 -11.33
C PRO A 144 11.32 6.37 -10.65
N LYS A 145 10.02 6.66 -10.84
CA LYS A 145 8.91 5.93 -10.21
C LYS A 145 9.03 4.42 -10.48
N LYS A 146 8.98 3.64 -9.40
CA LYS A 146 8.95 2.18 -9.41
C LYS A 146 7.71 1.72 -8.65
N ILE A 147 6.77 1.13 -9.37
CA ILE A 147 5.52 0.61 -8.80
C ILE A 147 5.58 -0.91 -8.86
N ARG A 148 5.41 -1.57 -7.71
CA ARG A 148 5.45 -3.02 -7.57
C ARG A 148 4.07 -3.51 -7.17
N ILE A 149 3.54 -4.49 -7.91
CA ILE A 149 2.26 -5.13 -7.58
C ILE A 149 2.58 -6.51 -7.02
N MET A 150 2.09 -6.80 -5.82
CA MET A 150 2.39 -8.05 -5.11
C MET A 150 1.13 -8.59 -4.43
N ASN A 151 1.02 -9.91 -4.25
CA ASN A 151 0.09 -10.47 -3.26
C ASN A 151 0.75 -10.53 -1.86
N LEU A 152 0.00 -10.95 -0.84
CA LEU A 152 0.52 -11.01 0.53
C LEU A 152 1.71 -11.97 0.64
N SER A 153 1.64 -13.14 0.01
CA SER A 153 2.73 -14.13 0.05
C SER A 153 4.03 -13.56 -0.53
N GLU A 154 3.95 -12.92 -1.70
CA GLU A 154 5.07 -12.24 -2.35
C GLU A 154 5.62 -11.10 -1.48
N PHE A 155 4.74 -10.34 -0.81
CA PHE A 155 5.15 -9.29 0.13
C PHE A 155 5.91 -9.85 1.33
N LEU A 156 5.44 -10.96 1.93
CA LEU A 156 6.12 -11.61 3.05
C LEU A 156 7.51 -12.14 2.65
N VAL A 157 7.63 -12.71 1.45
CA VAL A 157 8.93 -13.13 0.90
C VAL A 157 9.85 -11.91 0.73
N TRP A 158 9.34 -10.81 0.20
CA TRP A 158 10.12 -9.57 0.06
C TRP A 158 10.59 -9.04 1.42
N VAL A 159 9.70 -8.91 2.41
CA VAL A 159 10.06 -8.47 3.78
C VAL A 159 11.18 -9.33 4.36
N ASN A 160 11.06 -10.65 4.28
CA ASN A 160 12.05 -11.59 4.82
C ASN A 160 13.38 -11.58 4.07
N THR A 161 13.36 -11.24 2.79
CA THR A 161 14.56 -11.18 1.96
C THR A 161 15.29 -9.85 2.12
N THR A 162 14.54 -8.75 2.22
CA THR A 162 15.07 -7.38 2.29
C THR A 162 15.56 -7.00 3.69
N PHE A 163 14.81 -7.36 4.73
CA PHE A 163 15.11 -6.94 6.10
C PHE A 163 15.74 -8.10 6.89
N ARG A 164 17.09 -8.12 6.87
CA ARG A 164 17.96 -9.05 7.59
C ARG A 164 18.83 -8.35 8.64
#